data_AF-A0A0S8KU03-F1
#
_entry.id   AF-A0A0S8KU03-F1
#
_cell.length_a   1.000
_cell.length_b   1.000
_cell.length_c   1.000
_cell.angle_alpha   90.00
_cell.angle_beta   90.00
_cell.angle_gamma   90.00
#
_symmetry.space_group_name_H-M   'P 1'
#
loop_
_entity.id
_entity.type
_entity.pdbx_description
1 polymer ?
#
loop_
_entity_poly.entity_id
_entity_poly.type
_entity_poly.pdbx_seq_one_letter_code
_entity_poly.pdbx_strand_id
1 'polypeptide(L)' 'MAVNLQIVRELVEAESLSRITDISQENQITCPYDLPMDWRIEFEERAAILEYDGRLTREMAEKQALQEILIRMNPRE' A
#
# COMPACT_ATOMS: atom_id res chain seq x y z
N MET A 1 -37.79 -18.84 31.17
CA MET A 1 -37.26 -18.51 29.83
C MET A 1 -35.75 -18.48 29.94
N ALA A 2 -35.09 -19.57 29.56
CA ALA A 2 -33.63 -19.67 29.67
C ALA A 2 -33.00 -18.97 28.46
N VAL A 3 -32.24 -17.90 28.71
CA VAL A 3 -31.42 -17.26 27.68
C VAL A 3 -30.32 -18.26 27.32
N ASN A 4 -30.30 -18.69 26.06
CA ASN A 4 -29.37 -19.69 25.57
C ASN A 4 -27.96 -19.06 25.49
N LEU A 5 -27.14 -19.30 26.51
CA LEU A 5 -25.78 -18.75 26.67
C LEU A 5 -24.85 -19.03 25.48
N GLN A 6 -25.20 -20.02 24.65
CA GLN A 6 -24.50 -20.31 23.39
C GLN A 6 -24.52 -19.13 22.41
N ILE A 7 -25.67 -18.45 22.29
CA ILE A 7 -25.90 -17.37 21.32
C ILE A 7 -25.12 -16.10 21.72
N VAL A 8 -25.01 -15.84 23.02
CA VAL A 8 -24.25 -14.69 23.55
C VAL A 8 -22.76 -14.84 23.27
N ARG A 9 -22.27 -16.09 23.23
CA ARG A 9 -20.86 -16.38 22.97
C ARG A 9 -20.49 -16.19 21.49
N GLU A 10 -21.36 -16.61 20.57
CA GLU A 10 -21.14 -16.40 19.12
C GLU A 10 -21.17 -14.92 18.71
N LEU A 11 -22.01 -14.10 19.37
CA LEU A 11 -22.08 -12.66 19.09
C LEU A 11 -20.82 -11.90 19.50
N VAL A 12 -20.14 -12.31 20.58
CA VAL A 12 -18.90 -11.66 21.06
C VAL A 12 -17.68 -12.00 20.18
N GLU A 13 -17.66 -13.18 19.56
CA GLU A 13 -16.58 -13.55 18.63
C GLU A 13 -16.68 -12.82 17.28
N ALA A 14 -17.87 -12.44 16.84
CA ALA A 14 -18.07 -11.67 15.61
C ALA A 14 -17.61 -10.20 15.73
N GLU A 15 -17.73 -9.57 16.90
CA GLU A 15 -17.26 -8.19 17.13
C GLU A 15 -15.75 -8.06 17.32
N SER A 16 -15.04 -9.16 17.57
CA SER A 16 -13.58 -9.12 17.78
C SER A 16 -12.78 -9.11 16.47
N LEU A 17 -13.38 -9.56 15.35
CA LEU A 17 -12.71 -9.59 14.04
C LEU A 17 -12.73 -8.25 13.31
N SER A 18 -13.66 -7.34 13.61
CA SER A 18 -13.69 -5.99 13.04
C SER A 18 -12.72 -5.02 13.70
N ARG A 19 -12.19 -5.36 14.89
CA ARG A 19 -11.21 -4.52 15.62
C ARG A 19 -9.75 -4.83 15.25
N ILE A 20 -9.48 -5.96 14.61
CA ILE A 20 -8.12 -6.40 14.25
C ILE A 20 -7.74 -5.95 12.84
N THR A 21 -8.69 -5.60 11.98
CA THR A 21 -8.41 -5.12 10.61
C THR A 21 -7.94 -3.66 10.52
N ASP A 22 -7.84 -2.94 11.64
CA ASP A 22 -7.42 -1.54 11.66
C ASP A 22 -5.91 -1.36 11.91
N ILE A 23 -5.21 -2.40 12.38
CA ILE A 23 -3.81 -2.30 12.84
C ILE A 23 -2.79 -2.77 11.78
N SER A 24 -3.22 -2.94 10.54
CA SER A 24 -2.35 -3.27 9.41
C SER A 24 -2.68 -2.41 8.19
N GLN A 25 -2.89 -1.11 8.39
CA GLN A 25 -2.49 -0.13 7.37
C GLN A 25 -0.96 -0.04 7.35
N GLU A 26 -0.29 -1.17 7.09
CA GLU A 26 1.09 -1.12 6.61
C GLU A 26 1.00 -0.42 5.25
N ASN A 27 1.50 0.81 5.23
CA ASN A 27 1.57 1.79 4.16
C ASN A 27 2.01 1.20 2.80
N GLN A 28 1.16 0.38 2.18
CA GLN A 28 1.36 -0.18 0.85
C GLN A 28 1.01 0.92 -0.15
N ILE A 29 2.01 1.75 -0.46
CA ILE A 29 1.99 2.62 -1.64
C ILE A 29 1.86 1.68 -2.84
N THR A 30 0.64 1.55 -3.35
CA THR A 30 0.32 0.71 -4.52
C THR A 30 0.12 1.55 -5.75
N CYS A 31 -0.18 2.84 -5.59
CA CYS A 31 -0.27 3.79 -6.68
C CYS A 31 0.67 5.00 -6.47
N PRO A 32 1.15 5.64 -7.55
CA PRO A 32 2.01 6.80 -7.44
C PRO A 32 1.31 8.01 -6.79
N TYR A 33 -0.02 8.01 -6.66
CA TYR A 33 -0.74 9.06 -5.96
C TYR A 33 -0.69 8.93 -4.43
N ASP A 34 -0.30 7.75 -3.91
CA ASP A 34 -0.10 7.51 -2.47
C ASP A 34 1.25 8.05 -1.99
N LEU A 35 2.16 8.39 -2.92
CA LEU A 35 3.44 9.00 -2.60
C LEU A 35 3.24 10.43 -2.07
N PRO A 36 4.06 10.88 -1.09
CA PRO A 36 4.14 12.30 -0.74
C PRO A 36 4.50 13.14 -1.95
N MET A 37 4.06 14.41 -1.98
CA MET A 37 4.20 15.29 -3.14
C MET A 37 5.63 15.35 -3.71
N ASP A 38 6.65 15.46 -2.84
CA ASP A 38 8.05 15.52 -3.27
C ASP A 38 8.49 14.23 -3.98
N TRP A 39 8.07 13.07 -3.45
CA TRP A 39 8.35 11.76 -4.05
C TRP A 39 7.51 11.50 -5.31
N ARG A 40 6.34 12.15 -5.46
CA ARG A 40 5.55 12.10 -6.69
C ARG A 40 6.27 12.78 -7.85
N ILE A 41 6.86 13.94 -7.58
CA ILE A 41 7.64 14.68 -8.59
C ILE A 41 8.83 13.81 -9.02
N GLU A 42 9.58 13.25 -8.05
CA GLU A 42 10.73 12.40 -8.36
C GLU A 42 10.30 11.12 -9.12
N PHE A 43 9.16 10.52 -8.78
CA PHE A 43 8.58 9.41 -9.53
C PHE A 43 8.27 9.80 -10.99
N GLU A 44 7.60 10.94 -11.21
CA GLU A 44 7.23 11.42 -12.56
C GLU A 44 8.48 11.69 -13.41
N GLU A 45 9.49 12.34 -12.84
CA GLU A 45 10.78 12.56 -13.50
C GLU A 45 11.48 11.24 -13.82
N ARG A 46 11.51 10.30 -12.87
CA ARG A 46 12.20 9.02 -13.06
C ARG A 46 11.51 8.15 -14.10
N ALA A 47 10.18 8.13 -14.12
CA ALA A 47 9.40 7.44 -15.14
C ALA A 47 9.68 8.03 -16.53
N ALA A 48 9.71 9.36 -16.66
CA ALA A 48 10.02 10.02 -17.93
C ALA A 48 11.44 9.69 -18.45
N ILE A 49 12.44 9.66 -17.56
CA ILE A 49 13.82 9.27 -17.90
C ILE A 49 13.87 7.81 -18.37
N LEU A 50 13.22 6.90 -17.65
CA LEU A 50 13.20 5.47 -18.01
C LEU A 50 12.46 5.20 -19.33
N GLU A 51 11.39 5.95 -19.61
CA GLU A 51 10.67 5.88 -20.88
C GLU A 51 11.56 6.36 -22.04
N TYR A 52 12.17 7.54 -21.91
CA TYR A 52 12.93 8.16 -23.01
C TYR A 52 14.33 7.57 -23.19
N ASP A 53 15.14 7.57 -22.13
CA ASP A 53 16.53 7.11 -22.16
C ASP A 53 16.62 5.59 -22.05
N GLY A 54 15.81 4.99 -21.18
CA GLY A 54 15.75 3.54 -20.98
C GLY A 54 15.05 2.79 -22.12
N ARG A 55 14.38 3.52 -23.04
CA ARG A 55 13.58 2.95 -24.15
C ARG A 55 12.53 1.95 -23.66
N LEU A 56 12.09 2.09 -22.41
CA LEU A 56 11.05 1.26 -21.83
C LEU A 56 9.68 1.73 -22.31
N THR A 57 8.71 0.82 -22.34
CA THR A 57 7.32 1.24 -22.45
C THR A 57 6.93 2.03 -21.20
N ARG A 58 5.98 2.95 -21.32
CA ARG A 58 5.49 3.76 -20.21
C ARG A 58 5.15 2.94 -18.97
N GLU A 59 4.44 1.82 -19.14
CA GLU A 59 4.08 0.91 -18.04
C GLU A 59 5.31 0.33 -17.32
N MET A 60 6.33 -0.10 -18.09
CA MET A 60 7.57 -0.64 -17.52
C MET A 60 8.39 0.45 -16.82
N ALA A 61 8.43 1.65 -17.41
CA ALA A 61 9.11 2.81 -16.85
C ALA A 61 8.48 3.25 -15.52
N GLU A 62 7.15 3.36 -15.46
CA GLU A 62 6.41 3.70 -14.24
C GLU A 62 6.59 2.60 -13.17
N LYS A 63 6.50 1.32 -13.55
CA LYS A 63 6.71 0.21 -12.60
C LYS A 63 8.11 0.23 -11.99
N GLN A 64 9.14 0.42 -12.81
CA GLN A 64 10.52 0.46 -12.34
C GLN A 64 10.80 1.73 -11.53
N ALA A 65 10.30 2.90 -11.97
CA ALA A 65 10.41 4.14 -11.21
C ALA A 65 9.79 4.01 -9.82
N LEU A 66 8.59 3.43 -9.71
CA LEU A 66 7.94 3.21 -8.42
C LEU A 66 8.78 2.31 -7.50
N GLN A 67 9.35 1.22 -8.03
CA GLN A 67 10.25 0.35 -7.25
C GLN A 67 11.48 1.10 -6.74
N GLU A 68 12.13 1.89 -7.59
CA GLU A 68 13.30 2.69 -7.20
C GLU A 68 12.96 3.72 -6.12
N ILE A 69 11.81 4.40 -6.25
CA ILE A 69 11.32 5.38 -5.27
C ILE A 69 11.01 4.71 -3.94
N LEU A 70 10.35 3.56 -3.94
CA LEU A 70 10.03 2.83 -2.70
C LEU A 70 11.29 2.39 -1.94
N ILE A 71 12.34 1.97 -2.66
CA ILE A 71 13.62 1.59 -2.06
C ILE A 71 14.31 2.82 -1.45
N ARG A 72 14.30 3.96 -2.13
CA ARG A 72 14.89 5.22 -1.63
C ARG A 72 14.13 5.81 -0.45
N MET A 73 12.80 5.69 -0.46
CA MET A 73 11.94 6.20 0.59
C MET A 73 12.03 5.36 1.87
N ASN A 74 12.29 4.05 1.75
CA ASN A 74 12.48 3.16 2.89
C ASN A 74 13.77 2.35 2.74
N PRO A 75 14.95 2.96 2.97
CA PRO A 75 16.21 2.26 2.93
C PRO A 75 16.25 1.27 4.09
N ARG A 76 16.01 -0.01 3.79
CA ARG A 76 16.27 -1.09 4.74
C ARG A 76 17.79 -1.31 4.75
N GLU A 77 18.46 -0.81 5.79
CA GLU A 77 19.85 -1.15 6.13
C GLU A 77 20.01 -2.64 6.48
#